data_AF-A0A328XMT3-F1
#
_entry.id   AF-A0A328XMT3-F1
#
_cell.length_a   1.000
_cell.length_b   1.000
_cell.length_c   1.000
_cell.angle_alpha   90.00
_cell.angle_beta   90.00
_cell.angle_gamma   90.00
#
_symmetry.space_group_name_H-M   'P 1'
#
loop_
_entity.id
_entity.type
_entity.pdbx_description
1 polymer ?
#
loop_
_entity_poly.entity_id
_entity_poly.type
_entity_poly.pdbx_seq_one_letter_code
_entity_poly.pdbx_strand_id
1 'polypeptide(L)'
;MAIRYTLWLDPDDVARHRAVEADLEHYFVERFADFPHIRLFGHDPYDYDAPFNRLYDALLARANDYCERHWRYVPTPVQLNTAFFRAVGRSNKFLRDPQDGDPHRSDPE
;
A
#
# COMPACT_ATOMS: atom_id res chain seq x y z
N MET A 1 8.63 2.93 24.82
CA MET A 1 8.58 2.68 23.37
C MET A 1 9.77 3.41 22.74
N ALA A 2 10.74 2.68 22.20
CA ALA A 2 11.90 3.30 21.55
C ALA A 2 11.52 3.76 20.13
N ILE A 3 11.93 4.97 19.75
CA ILE A 3 11.80 5.45 18.37
C ILE A 3 12.78 4.64 17.52
N ARG A 4 12.26 3.87 16.56
CA ARG A 4 13.06 2.98 15.70
C ARG A 4 13.02 3.34 14.22
N TYR A 5 12.13 4.24 13.81
CA TYR A 5 11.93 4.55 12.40
C TYR A 5 13.04 5.46 11.90
N THR A 6 13.69 5.08 10.80
CA THR A 6 14.85 5.82 10.27
C THR A 6 14.48 7.25 9.90
N LEU A 7 13.26 7.51 9.41
CA LEU A 7 12.76 8.86 9.17
C LEU A 7 12.77 9.75 10.43
N TRP A 8 12.50 9.18 11.61
CA TRP A 8 12.46 9.97 12.85
C TRP A 8 13.84 10.11 13.49
N LEU A 9 14.74 9.15 13.24
CA LEU A 9 16.12 9.20 13.71
C LEU A 9 16.96 10.18 12.88
N ASP A 10 16.77 10.16 11.55
CA ASP A 10 17.55 10.93 10.58
C ASP A 10 16.62 11.76 9.68
N PRO A 11 15.82 12.72 10.22
CA PRO A 11 14.78 13.41 9.45
C PRO A 11 15.31 14.21 8.25
N ASP A 12 16.57 14.66 8.32
CA ASP A 12 17.20 15.48 7.29
C ASP A 12 17.72 14.68 6.08
N ASP A 13 17.78 13.34 6.18
CA ASP A 13 18.17 12.46 5.07
C ASP A 13 17.04 12.27 4.03
N VAL A 14 16.51 13.41 3.55
CA VAL A 14 15.37 13.48 2.64
C VAL A 14 15.61 12.68 1.37
N ALA A 15 16.84 12.68 0.86
CA ALA A 15 17.20 11.96 -0.35
C ALA A 15 17.01 10.44 -0.18
N ARG A 16 17.50 9.87 0.94
CA ARG A 16 17.32 8.45 1.22
C ARG A 16 15.86 8.11 1.48
N HIS A 17 15.13 8.94 2.23
CA HIS A 17 13.70 8.70 2.50
C HIS A 17 12.89 8.64 1.21
N ARG A 18 13.15 9.56 0.27
CA ARG A 18 12.50 9.56 -1.06
C ARG A 18 12.87 8.37 -1.91
N ALA A 19 14.15 7.97 -1.90
CA ALA A 19 14.61 6.80 -2.64
C ALA A 19 13.93 5.51 -2.13
N VAL A 20 13.85 5.34 -0.80
CA VAL A 20 13.16 4.20 -0.19
C VAL A 20 11.67 4.19 -0.52
N GLU A 21 10.99 5.34 -0.47
CA GLU A 21 9.56 5.42 -0.83
C GLU A 21 9.30 5.05 -2.30
N ALA A 22 10.16 5.51 -3.22
CA ALA A 22 10.05 5.20 -4.64
C ALA A 22 10.30 3.72 -4.92
N ASP A 23 11.32 3.13 -4.28
CA ASP A 23 11.65 1.72 -4.40
C ASP A 23 10.55 0.82 -3.79
N LEU A 24 9.99 1.21 -2.64
CA LEU A 24 8.84 0.53 -2.04
C LEU A 24 7.64 0.49 -2.98
N GLU A 25 7.33 1.59 -3.65
CA GLU A 25 6.26 1.64 -4.62
C GLU A 25 6.50 0.66 -5.77
N HIS A 26 7.73 0.61 -6.30
CA HIS A 26 8.12 -0.34 -7.34
C HIS A 26 8.01 -1.79 -6.84
N TYR A 27 8.56 -2.07 -5.66
CA TYR A 27 8.47 -3.37 -5.00
C TYR A 27 7.03 -3.87 -4.91
N PHE A 28 6.08 -3.03 -4.48
CA PHE A 28 4.68 -3.43 -4.40
C PHE A 28 4.08 -3.74 -5.77
N VAL A 29 4.31 -2.88 -6.78
CA VAL A 29 3.82 -3.12 -8.14
C VAL A 29 4.32 -4.45 -8.69
N GLU A 30 5.60 -4.76 -8.51
CA GLU A 30 6.16 -6.04 -8.93
C GLU A 30 5.52 -7.21 -8.20
N ARG A 31 5.36 -7.12 -6.87
CA ARG A 31 4.79 -8.20 -6.06
C ARG A 31 3.30 -8.41 -6.35
N PHE A 32 2.56 -7.39 -6.78
CA PHE A 32 1.18 -7.57 -7.22
C PHE A 32 1.06 -8.47 -8.47
N ALA A 33 2.11 -8.55 -9.30
CA ALA A 33 2.11 -9.43 -10.47
C ALA A 33 1.91 -10.91 -10.10
N ASP A 34 2.40 -11.29 -8.90
CA ASP A 34 2.37 -12.66 -8.37
C ASP A 34 0.97 -13.11 -7.91
N PHE A 35 -0.01 -12.20 -7.86
CA PHE A 35 -1.36 -12.48 -7.38
C PHE A 35 -2.39 -12.44 -8.52
N PRO A 36 -3.52 -13.17 -8.36
CA PRO A 36 -4.67 -13.01 -9.26
C PRO A 36 -5.25 -11.59 -9.16
N HIS A 37 -6.12 -11.21 -10.10
CA HIS A 37 -6.83 -9.94 -10.02
C HIS A 37 -7.69 -9.91 -8.74
N ILE A 38 -7.64 -8.79 -8.02
CA ILE A 38 -8.36 -8.58 -6.77
C ILE A 38 -9.43 -7.52 -7.00
N ARG A 39 -10.65 -7.81 -6.59
CA ARG A 39 -11.72 -6.82 -6.57
C ARG A 39 -11.61 -5.97 -5.32
N LEU A 40 -11.53 -4.67 -5.51
CA LEU A 40 -11.62 -3.66 -4.48
C LEU A 40 -13.10 -3.38 -4.29
N PHE A 41 -13.63 -3.74 -3.12
CA PHE A 41 -15.03 -3.56 -2.72
C PHE A 41 -16.02 -4.47 -3.46
N GLY A 42 -17.13 -4.80 -2.79
CA GLY A 42 -18.12 -5.80 -3.23
C GLY A 42 -18.38 -6.94 -2.24
N HIS A 43 -17.55 -7.11 -1.21
CA HIS A 43 -17.80 -8.04 -0.10
C HIS A 43 -18.10 -7.30 1.20
N ASP A 44 -18.80 -8.00 2.09
CA ASP A 44 -19.17 -7.60 3.45
C ASP A 44 -18.07 -6.74 4.11
N PRO A 45 -18.37 -5.51 4.57
CA PRO A 45 -17.39 -4.64 5.22
C PRO A 45 -16.79 -5.22 6.51
N TYR A 46 -17.39 -6.29 7.06
CA TYR A 46 -16.89 -7.04 8.21
C TYR A 46 -16.10 -8.31 7.83
N ASP A 47 -15.86 -8.55 6.53
CA ASP A 47 -14.98 -9.61 6.06
C ASP A 47 -13.51 -9.20 6.20
N TYR A 48 -12.99 -9.34 7.42
CA TYR A 48 -11.58 -9.14 7.73
C TYR A 48 -10.65 -10.09 6.96
N ASP A 49 -11.20 -11.18 6.43
CA ASP A 49 -10.51 -12.23 5.70
C ASP A 49 -10.52 -12.04 4.18
N ALA A 50 -11.09 -10.92 3.71
CA ALA A 50 -11.15 -10.58 2.30
C ALA A 50 -9.75 -10.68 1.64
N PRO A 51 -9.65 -11.15 0.38
CA PRO A 51 -8.38 -11.34 -0.30
C PRO A 51 -7.47 -10.11 -0.29
N PHE A 52 -8.05 -8.91 -0.35
CA PHE A 52 -7.32 -7.66 -0.24
C PHE A 52 -6.65 -7.47 1.13
N ASN A 53 -7.36 -7.73 2.23
CA ASN A 53 -6.84 -7.55 3.59
C ASN A 53 -5.68 -8.52 3.87
N ARG A 54 -5.84 -9.79 3.49
CA ARG A 54 -4.76 -10.79 3.61
C ARG A 54 -3.54 -10.42 2.76
N LEU A 55 -3.76 -9.92 1.54
CA LEU A 55 -2.68 -9.46 0.68
C LEU A 55 -1.94 -8.27 1.32
N TYR A 56 -2.70 -7.29 1.81
CA TYR A 56 -2.19 -6.08 2.43
C TYR A 56 -1.29 -6.42 3.63
N ASP A 57 -1.77 -7.24 4.57
CA ASP A 57 -0.98 -7.63 5.75
C ASP A 57 0.30 -8.38 5.36
N ALA A 58 0.18 -9.34 4.43
CA ALA A 58 1.32 -10.13 3.98
C ALA A 58 2.38 -9.29 3.26
N LEU A 59 1.96 -8.36 2.40
CA LEU A 59 2.88 -7.52 1.64
C LEU A 59 3.51 -6.42 2.49
N LEU A 60 2.80 -5.84 3.44
CA LEU A 60 3.38 -4.87 4.38
C LEU A 60 4.47 -5.50 5.24
N ALA A 61 4.24 -6.69 5.78
CA ALA A 61 5.24 -7.42 6.54
C ALA A 61 6.50 -7.70 5.70
N ARG A 62 6.30 -8.21 4.47
CA ARG A 62 7.42 -8.50 3.55
C ARG A 62 8.16 -7.23 3.10
N ALA A 63 7.46 -6.13 2.88
CA ALA A 63 8.05 -4.85 2.51
C ALA A 63 8.91 -4.27 3.64
N ASN A 64 8.44 -4.38 4.89
CA ASN A 64 9.25 -4.00 6.06
C ASN A 64 10.55 -4.82 6.11
N ASP A 65 10.45 -6.15 6.00
CA ASP A 65 11.62 -7.04 5.98
C ASP A 65 12.56 -6.77 4.80
N TYR A 66 12.02 -6.35 3.66
CA TYR A 66 12.79 -5.94 2.48
C TYR A 66 13.58 -4.66 2.77
N CYS A 67 12.95 -3.61 3.31
CA CYS A 67 13.63 -2.37 3.68
C CYS A 67 14.75 -2.60 4.69
N GLU A 68 14.52 -3.43 5.70
CA GLU A 68 15.54 -3.71 6.72
C GLU A 68 16.76 -4.44 6.13
N ARG A 69 16.54 -5.38 5.20
CA ARG A 69 17.62 -6.16 4.59
C ARG A 69 18.35 -5.41 3.48
N HIS A 70 17.62 -4.78 2.58
CA HIS A 70 18.17 -4.13 1.39
C HIS A 70 18.68 -2.72 1.69
N TRP A 71 17.86 -1.91 2.36
CA TRP A 71 18.15 -0.50 2.61
C TRP A 71 18.78 -0.23 3.98
N ARG A 72 18.84 -1.24 4.87
CA ARG A 72 19.16 -1.04 6.30
C ARG A 72 18.31 0.09 6.89
N TYR A 73 17.03 0.08 6.54
CA TYR A 73 16.10 1.16 6.80
C TYR A 73 14.84 0.61 7.46
N VAL A 74 14.38 1.25 8.54
CA VAL A 74 13.14 0.89 9.23
C VAL A 74 12.06 1.91 8.84
N PRO A 75 11.17 1.56 7.89
CA PRO A 75 10.16 2.49 7.41
C PRO A 75 9.09 2.74 8.46
N THR A 76 8.51 3.94 8.43
CA THR A 76 7.31 4.22 9.21
C THR A 76 6.09 3.48 8.63
N PRO A 77 5.08 3.17 9.46
CA PRO A 77 3.80 2.64 8.95
C PRO A 77 3.18 3.54 7.88
N VAL A 78 3.34 4.86 8.00
CA VAL A 78 2.83 5.83 7.02
C VAL A 78 3.53 5.69 5.66
N GLN A 79 4.87 5.52 5.64
CA GLN A 79 5.62 5.29 4.40
C GLN A 79 5.19 4.00 3.70
N LEU A 80 5.05 2.91 4.46
CA LEU A 80 4.58 1.62 3.92
C LEU A 80 3.17 1.74 3.32
N ASN A 81 2.23 2.32 4.06
CA ASN A 81 0.85 2.49 3.60
C ASN A 81 0.77 3.40 2.37
N THR A 82 1.48 4.52 2.40
CA THR A 82 1.48 5.47 1.29
C THR A 82 2.01 4.81 0.02
N ALA A 83 3.14 4.10 0.10
CA ALA A 83 3.71 3.39 -1.03
C ALA A 83 2.79 2.28 -1.54
N PHE A 84 2.20 1.49 -0.65
CA PHE A 84 1.26 0.43 -1.00
C PHE A 84 0.04 0.96 -1.77
N PHE A 85 -0.66 1.97 -1.25
CA PHE A 85 -1.87 2.48 -1.90
C PHE A 85 -1.58 3.26 -3.19
N ARG A 86 -0.42 3.92 -3.30
CA ARG A 86 0.03 4.48 -4.59
C ARG A 86 0.26 3.39 -5.62
N ALA A 87 0.93 2.30 -5.23
CA ALA A 87 1.14 1.15 -6.09
C ALA A 87 -0.18 0.48 -6.51
N VAL A 88 -1.16 0.36 -5.60
CA VAL A 88 -2.51 -0.13 -5.91
C VAL A 88 -3.14 0.71 -7.03
N GLY A 89 -3.07 2.04 -6.93
CA GLY A 89 -3.60 2.96 -7.94
C GLY A 89 -2.89 2.91 -9.30
N ARG A 90 -1.65 2.41 -9.35
CA ARG A 90 -0.88 2.23 -10.59
C ARG A 90 -0.99 0.83 -11.20
N SER A 91 -1.49 -0.14 -10.43
CA SER A 91 -1.55 -1.54 -10.84
C SER A 91 -2.88 -1.86 -11.52
N ASN A 92 -2.82 -2.64 -12.61
CA ASN A 92 -4.01 -3.17 -13.29
C ASN A 92 -4.63 -4.39 -12.58
N LYS A 93 -4.01 -4.88 -11.50
CA LYS A 93 -4.47 -6.05 -10.75
C LYS A 93 -5.69 -5.77 -9.88
N PHE A 94 -5.96 -4.50 -9.58
CA PHE A 94 -7.04 -4.10 -8.70
C PHE A 94 -8.22 -3.57 -9.50
N LEU A 95 -9.32 -4.31 -9.47
CA LEU A 95 -10.54 -4.01 -10.20
C LEU A 95 -11.50 -3.30 -9.24
N ARG A 96 -12.09 -2.18 -9.66
CA ARG A 96 -13.22 -1.56 -8.95
C ARG A 96 -14.52 -2.01 -9.59
N ASP A 97 -15.55 -2.25 -8.78
CA ASP A 97 -16.86 -2.54 -9.35
C ASP A 97 -17.48 -1.27 -9.95
N PRO A 98 -18.21 -1.37 -11.07
CA PRO A 98 -18.78 -0.19 -11.76
C PRO A 98 -19.77 0.63 -10.92
N GLN A 99 -20.28 0.05 -9.82
CA GLN A 99 -21.29 0.65 -8.95
C GLN A 99 -20.72 1.42 -7.75
N ASP A 100 -19.39 1.48 -7.59
CA ASP A 100 -18.73 2.23 -6.50
C ASP A 100 -18.65 3.75 -6.76
N GLY A 101 -19.31 4.25 -7.82
CA GLY A 101 -19.51 5.68 -8.06
C GLY A 101 -20.80 6.17 -7.41
N ASP A 102 -20.76 7.35 -6.79
CA ASP A 102 -21.93 8.05 -6.24
C ASP A 102 -23.08 8.01 -7.27
N PRO A 103 -24.21 7.33 -6.99
CA PRO A 103 -25.29 7.23 -7.97
C PRO A 103 -25.78 8.64 -8.24
N HIS A 104 -25.67 9.05 -9.51
CA HIS A 104 -26.12 10.34 -10.05
C HIS A 104 -27.21 10.97 -9.17
N ARG A 105 -26.83 11.99 -8.40
CA ARG A 105 -27.78 12.89 -7.74
C ARG A 105 -28.45 13.67 -8.88
N SER A 106 -29.55 13.15 -9.39
CA SER A 106 -30.44 13.94 -10.24
C SER A 106 -30.97 15.09 -9.38
N ASP A 107 -30.57 16.32 -9.68
CA ASP A 107 -31.18 17.50 -9.08
C ASP A 107 -32.69 17.47 -9.40
N PRO A 108 -33.57 17.64 -8.39
CA PRO A 108 -34.98 17.83 -8.66
C PRO A 108 -35.18 19.23 -9.26
N GLU A 109 -35.86 19.30 -10.41
CA GLU A 109 -36.40 20.54 -11.00
C GLU A 109 -37.31 21.31 -10.03
#